data_AF-A0A6A7LPS0-F1
#
_entry.id   AF-A0A6A7LPS0-F1
#
_cell.length_a   1.000
_cell.length_b   1.000
_cell.length_c   1.000
_cell.angle_alpha   90.00
_cell.angle_beta   90.00
_cell.angle_gamma   90.00
#
_symmetry.space_group_name_H-M   'P 1'
#
loop_
_entity.id
_entity.type
_entity.pdbx_description
1 polymer ?
#
loop_
_entity_poly.entity_id
_entity_poly.type
_entity_poly.pdbx_seq_one_letter_code
_entity_poly.pdbx_strand_id
1 'polypeptide(L)'
;MAGSNEIHTCHVCINISCAEGGSPALVDALSERLAGSGVQVKTQVCFGACWMGPNIVLYPEGTWYANVQQSDIDDIVAHVHGGPHVERLTHGVDPQLHELVVSLLEAGLD
;
A
#
# COMPACT_ATOMS: atom_id res chain seq x y z
N MET A 1 4.11 7.25 -25.27
CA MET A 1 4.99 7.71 -24.18
C MET A 1 4.30 7.24 -22.92
N ALA A 2 4.79 6.17 -22.28
CA ALA A 2 4.22 5.68 -21.04
C ALA A 2 4.41 6.79 -20.01
N GLY A 3 3.31 7.36 -19.51
CA GLY A 3 3.36 8.37 -18.46
C GLY A 3 4.11 7.79 -17.27
N SER A 4 4.92 8.63 -16.63
CA SER A 4 5.55 8.31 -15.35
C SER A 4 4.53 7.64 -14.42
N ASN A 5 4.91 6.48 -13.88
CA ASN A 5 4.10 5.70 -12.94
C ASN A 5 4.05 6.45 -11.59
N GLU A 6 3.40 7.62 -11.57
CA GLU A 6 3.39 8.50 -10.41
C GLU A 6 2.41 7.95 -9.38
N ILE A 7 2.96 7.43 -8.28
CA ILE A 7 2.20 7.08 -7.09
C ILE A 7 1.74 8.39 -6.44
N HIS A 8 0.44 8.53 -6.20
CA HIS A 8 -0.15 9.70 -5.55
C HIS A 8 -0.60 9.40 -4.12
N THR A 9 -1.01 8.16 -3.85
CA THR A 9 -1.51 7.74 -2.55
C THR A 9 -0.93 6.39 -2.14
N CYS A 10 -0.64 6.28 -0.85
CA CYS A 10 -0.23 5.06 -0.17
C CYS A 10 -1.34 4.67 0.82
N HIS A 11 -2.17 3.70 0.42
CA HIS A 11 -3.31 3.25 1.19
C HIS A 11 -2.92 2.11 2.13
N VAL A 12 -3.15 2.26 3.43
CA VAL A 12 -2.77 1.28 4.47
C VAL A 12 -4.02 0.73 5.14
N CYS A 13 -4.19 -0.59 5.13
CA CYS A 13 -5.30 -1.23 5.84
C CYS A 13 -5.14 -1.11 7.36
N ILE A 14 -6.16 -0.63 8.06
CA ILE A 14 -6.19 -0.50 9.52
C ILE A 14 -7.34 -1.29 10.18
N ASN A 15 -7.98 -2.23 9.46
CA ASN A 15 -8.92 -3.14 10.13
C ASN A 15 -8.23 -3.99 11.19
N ILE A 16 -9.04 -4.61 12.04
CA ILE A 16 -8.67 -5.50 13.14
C ILE A 16 -7.42 -6.35 12.82
N SER A 17 -7.45 -7.20 11.79
CA SER A 17 -6.33 -8.11 11.48
C SER A 17 -5.04 -7.40 11.06
N CYS A 18 -5.13 -6.32 10.27
CA CYS A 18 -3.93 -5.55 9.90
C CYS A 18 -3.42 -4.73 11.09
N ALA A 19 -4.32 -4.24 11.95
CA ALA A 19 -3.97 -3.50 13.15
C ALA A 19 -3.26 -4.38 14.19
N GLU A 20 -3.74 -5.61 14.40
CA GLU A 20 -3.05 -6.63 15.20
C GLU A 20 -1.69 -6.99 14.61
N GLY A 21 -1.57 -6.98 13.28
CA GLY A 21 -0.31 -7.14 12.56
C GLY A 21 0.62 -5.92 12.60
N GLY A 22 0.24 -4.83 13.27
CA GLY A 22 1.08 -3.64 13.48
C GLY A 22 0.89 -2.51 12.46
N SER A 23 -0.17 -2.52 11.64
CA SER A 23 -0.37 -1.49 10.62
C SER A 23 -0.44 -0.04 11.11
N PRO A 24 -0.90 0.31 12.34
CA PRO A 24 -0.83 1.68 12.84
C PRO A 24 0.60 2.23 12.87
N ALA A 25 1.57 1.42 13.28
CA ALA A 25 2.97 1.83 13.27
C ALA A 25 3.53 2.00 11.84
N LEU A 26 2.98 1.27 10.86
CA LEU A 26 3.31 1.45 9.45
C LEU A 26 2.75 2.78 8.92
N VAL A 27 1.51 3.13 9.29
CA VAL A 27 0.90 4.43 8.94
C VAL A 27 1.77 5.59 9.44
N ASP A 28 2.18 5.54 10.70
CA ASP A 28 3.03 6.59 11.29
C ASP A 28 4.37 6.70 10.56
N ALA A 29 5.07 5.57 10.37
CA ALA A 29 6.37 5.54 9.70
C ALA A 29 6.31 6.01 8.24
N LEU A 30 5.27 5.59 7.49
CA LEU A 30 5.06 6.03 6.11
C LEU A 30 4.72 7.52 6.06
N SER A 31 3.87 8.01 6.97
CA SER A 31 3.48 9.42 7.01
C SER A 31 4.67 10.33 7.29
N GLU A 32 5.57 9.91 8.19
CA GLU A 32 6.82 10.63 8.47
C GLU A 32 7.76 10.61 7.25
N ARG A 33 8.00 9.44 6.66
CA ARG A 33 8.99 9.28 5.58
C ARG A 33 8.53 9.86 4.25
N LEU A 34 7.23 9.88 3.98
CA LEU A 34 6.65 10.45 2.76
C LEU A 34 6.23 11.92 2.94
N ALA A 35 6.48 12.54 4.10
CA ALA A 35 6.20 13.95 4.31
C ALA A 35 6.92 14.82 3.28
N GLY A 36 6.15 15.62 2.52
CA GLY A 36 6.68 16.49 1.47
C GLY A 36 7.03 15.80 0.16
N SER A 37 6.81 14.48 0.02
CA SER A 37 7.02 13.74 -1.23
C SER A 37 5.97 14.03 -2.32
N GLY A 38 4.82 14.59 -1.93
CA GLY A 38 3.64 14.69 -2.79
C GLY A 38 2.72 13.47 -2.72
N VAL A 39 3.16 12.38 -2.08
CA VAL A 39 2.36 11.17 -1.86
C VAL A 39 1.62 11.25 -0.53
N GLN A 40 0.30 11.01 -0.55
CA GLN A 40 -0.52 11.04 0.65
C GLN A 40 -0.68 9.64 1.23
N VAL A 41 -0.39 9.49 2.53
CA VAL A 41 -0.71 8.26 3.26
C VAL A 41 -2.17 8.32 3.67
N LYS A 42 -2.94 7.30 3.31
CA LYS A 42 -4.36 7.17 3.63
C LYS A 42 -4.61 5.87 4.36
N THR A 43 -5.49 5.90 5.36
CA THR A 43 -5.95 4.69 6.03
C THR A 43 -7.15 4.09 5.30
N GLN A 44 -7.27 2.76 5.30
CA GLN A 44 -8.36 2.03 4.69
C GLN A 44 -8.98 1.07 5.68
N VAL A 45 -10.31 0.95 5.66
CA VAL A 45 -10.99 0.04 6.59
C VAL A 45 -10.67 -1.41 6.25
N CYS A 46 -10.75 -1.87 5.00
CA CYS A 46 -10.41 -3.25 4.66
C CYS A 46 -10.23 -3.44 3.15
N PHE A 47 -9.30 -4.32 2.77
CA PHE A 47 -9.13 -4.78 1.37
C PHE A 47 -9.60 -6.22 1.14
N GLY A 48 -10.15 -6.90 2.14
CA GLY A 48 -10.64 -8.27 2.01
C GLY A 48 -9.58 -9.39 2.07
N ALA A 49 -8.28 -9.07 2.14
CA ALA A 49 -7.18 -10.04 2.24
C ALA A 49 -6.58 -10.13 3.66
N CYS A 50 -7.41 -10.37 4.68
CA CYS A 50 -6.94 -10.37 6.08
C CYS A 50 -5.83 -11.39 6.36
N TRP A 51 -5.85 -12.55 5.70
CA TRP A 51 -4.83 -13.60 5.86
C TRP A 51 -3.44 -13.23 5.32
N MET A 52 -3.36 -12.10 4.60
CA MET A 52 -2.12 -11.53 4.06
C MET A 52 -1.78 -10.17 4.68
N GLY A 53 -2.45 -9.77 5.77
CA GLY A 53 -2.21 -8.48 6.42
C GLY A 53 -0.91 -8.44 7.23
N PRO A 54 -0.31 -7.25 7.49
CA PRO A 54 -0.73 -5.92 7.04
C PRO A 54 -0.65 -5.70 5.53
N ASN A 55 -1.60 -4.93 4.98
CA ASN A 55 -1.71 -4.67 3.54
C ASN A 55 -1.54 -3.17 3.22
N ILE A 56 -0.83 -2.88 2.14
CA ILE A 56 -0.63 -1.54 1.57
C ILE A 56 -0.91 -1.59 0.07
N VAL A 57 -1.60 -0.58 -0.47
CA VAL A 57 -1.79 -0.41 -1.92
C VAL A 57 -1.28 0.97 -2.34
N LEU A 58 -0.36 1.00 -3.30
CA LEU A 58 0.12 2.22 -3.93
C LEU A 58 -0.75 2.51 -5.15
N TYR A 59 -1.27 3.73 -5.27
CA TYR A 59 -2.21 4.10 -6.33
C TYR A 59 -1.78 5.44 -6.97
N PRO A 60 -1.96 5.64 -8.30
CA PRO A 60 -2.60 4.80 -9.32
C PRO A 60 -1.79 3.62 -9.87
N GLU A 61 -0.53 3.46 -9.48
CA GLU A 61 0.30 2.34 -9.98
C GLU A 61 -0.35 0.96 -9.75
N GLY A 62 -1.04 0.78 -8.63
CA GLY A 62 -1.74 -0.46 -8.28
C GLY A 62 -0.87 -1.48 -7.55
N THR A 63 0.36 -1.18 -7.15
CA THR A 63 1.20 -2.13 -6.40
C THR A 63 0.55 -2.50 -5.06
N TRP A 64 0.31 -3.80 -4.84
CA TRP A 64 -0.17 -4.34 -3.57
C TRP A 64 0.99 -4.97 -2.81
N TYR A 65 1.24 -4.48 -1.59
CA TYR A 65 2.13 -5.11 -0.63
C TYR A 65 1.37 -5.80 0.49
N ALA A 66 1.64 -7.09 0.63
CA ALA A 66 1.03 -7.99 1.60
C ALA A 66 2.08 -8.50 2.61
N ASN A 67 1.65 -8.80 3.84
CA ASN A 67 2.51 -9.22 4.97
C ASN A 67 3.61 -8.20 5.29
N VAL A 68 3.27 -6.92 5.19
CA VAL A 68 4.24 -5.83 5.39
C VAL A 68 4.73 -5.80 6.82
N GLN A 69 6.05 -5.72 6.99
CA GLN A 69 6.70 -5.52 8.29
C GLN A 69 7.31 -4.13 8.37
N GLN A 70 7.61 -3.68 9.60
CA GLN A 70 8.22 -2.37 9.83
C GLN A 70 9.60 -2.23 9.15
N SER A 71 10.34 -3.34 8.99
CA SER A 71 11.60 -3.40 8.27
C SER A 71 11.49 -3.06 6.78
N ASP A 72 10.27 -3.08 6.23
CA ASP A 72 10.02 -3.02 4.80
C ASP A 72 9.74 -1.59 4.35
N ILE A 73 9.50 -0.69 5.30
CA ILE A 73 9.02 0.66 5.05
C ILE A 73 10.07 1.47 4.26
N ASP A 74 11.36 1.29 4.52
CA ASP A 74 12.40 2.00 3.76
C ASP A 74 12.44 1.56 2.29
N ASP A 75 12.25 0.27 2.02
CA ASP A 75 12.18 -0.25 0.65
C ASP A 75 10.90 0.20 -0.07
N ILE A 76 9.76 0.23 0.63
CA ILE A 76 8.49 0.76 0.09
C ILE A 76 8.62 2.25 -0.22
N VAL A 77 9.24 3.04 0.65
CA VAL A 77 9.49 4.47 0.41
C VAL A 77 10.44 4.66 -0.78
N ALA A 78 11.49 3.83 -0.90
CA ALA A 78 12.36 3.86 -2.06
C ALA A 78 11.59 3.58 -3.34
N HIS A 79 10.68 2.60 -3.34
CA HIS A 79 9.79 2.33 -4.47
C HIS A 79 8.90 3.53 -4.81
N VAL A 80 8.28 4.17 -3.81
CA VAL A 80 7.49 5.40 -4.00
C VAL A 80 8.29 6.50 -4.72
N HIS A 81 9.61 6.53 -4.52
CA HIS A 81 10.52 7.46 -5.18
C HIS A 81 11.14 6.94 -6.50
N GLY A 82 10.57 5.89 -7.09
CA GLY A 82 11.01 5.30 -8.36
C GLY A 82 12.07 4.21 -8.23
N GLY A 83 12.30 3.69 -7.02
CA GLY A 83 13.08 2.48 -6.76
C GLY A 83 12.37 1.20 -7.22
N PRO A 84 13.02 0.03 -7.07
CA PRO A 84 12.41 -1.25 -7.46
C PRO A 84 11.29 -1.67 -6.50
N HIS A 85 10.41 -2.54 -6.98
CA HIS A 85 9.37 -3.16 -6.16
C HIS A 85 9.99 -4.07 -5.09
N VAL A 86 9.35 -4.16 -3.93
CA VAL A 86 9.66 -5.18 -2.93
C VAL A 86 9.01 -6.51 -3.31
N GLU A 87 9.61 -7.25 -4.26
CA GLU A 87 9.02 -8.44 -4.90
C GLU A 87 8.44 -9.48 -3.93
N ARG A 88 9.09 -9.72 -2.78
CA ARG A 88 8.57 -10.70 -1.80
C ARG A 88 7.19 -10.34 -1.23
N LEU A 89 6.77 -9.08 -1.34
CA LEU A 89 5.51 -8.56 -0.81
C LEU A 89 4.39 -8.53 -1.87
N THR A 90 4.68 -8.81 -3.14
CA THR A 90 3.73 -8.62 -4.27
C THR A 90 3.05 -9.92 -4.73
N HIS A 91 3.07 -10.97 -3.92
CA HIS A 91 2.58 -12.30 -4.29
C HIS A 91 1.52 -12.82 -3.32
N GLY A 92 0.63 -13.70 -3.82
CA GLY A 92 -0.33 -14.44 -3.01
C GLY A 92 -1.67 -13.74 -2.74
N VAL A 93 -1.82 -12.49 -3.18
CA VAL A 93 -3.13 -11.83 -3.23
C VAL A 93 -3.89 -12.34 -4.47
N ASP A 94 -5.18 -12.63 -4.29
CA ASP A 94 -6.06 -13.03 -5.38
C ASP A 94 -6.16 -11.93 -6.45
N PRO A 95 -5.90 -12.22 -7.74
CA PRO A 95 -5.91 -11.20 -8.79
C PRO A 95 -7.28 -10.51 -8.97
N GLN A 96 -8.38 -11.22 -8.77
CA GLN A 96 -9.71 -10.61 -8.89
C GLN A 96 -9.98 -9.64 -7.74
N LEU A 97 -9.54 -9.99 -6.53
CA LEU A 97 -9.59 -9.08 -5.39
C LEU A 97 -8.72 -7.83 -5.63
N HIS A 98 -7.53 -8.01 -6.19
CA HIS A 98 -6.64 -6.90 -6.54
C HIS A 98 -7.29 -5.94 -7.52
N GLU A 99 -7.83 -6.44 -8.64
CA GLU A 99 -8.55 -5.63 -9.63
C GLU A 99 -9.74 -4.88 -9.02
N LEU A 100 -10.51 -5.54 -8.14
CA LEU A 100 -11.65 -4.92 -7.46
C LEU A 100 -11.20 -3.76 -6.57
N VAL A 101 -10.16 -3.95 -5.74
CA VAL A 101 -9.65 -2.91 -4.84
C VAL A 101 -9.13 -1.72 -5.65
N VAL A 102 -8.35 -1.95 -6.71
CA VAL A 102 -7.86 -0.86 -7.57
C VAL A 102 -9.02 -0.12 -8.22
N SER A 103 -10.05 -0.83 -8.70
CA SER A 103 -11.24 -0.22 -9.30
C SER A 103 -12.02 0.66 -8.31
N LEU A 104 -12.10 0.26 -7.03
CA LEU A 104 -12.73 1.06 -5.98
C LEU A 104 -11.93 2.34 -5.69
N LEU A 105 -10.60 2.24 -5.61
CA LEU A 105 -9.73 3.40 -5.44
C LEU A 105 -9.82 4.37 -6.61
N GLU A 106 -9.90 3.85 -7.84
CA GLU A 106 -10.11 4.67 -9.05
C GLU A 106 -11.47 5.39 -9.05
N ALA A 107 -12.51 4.73 -8.54
CA ALA A 107 -13.82 5.34 -8.35
C ALA A 107 -13.87 6.38 -7.20
N GLY A 108 -12.77 6.54 -6.43
CA GLY A 108 -12.71 7.42 -5.26
C GLY A 108 -13.53 6.89 -4.08
N LEU A 109 -13.68 5.56 -3.99
CA LEU A 109 -14.34 4.86 -2.89
C LEU A 109 -13.27 4.28 -1.97
N ASP A 110 -12.63 5.14 -1.20
CA ASP A 110 -11.57 4.84 -0.23
C ASP A 110 -12.02 4.95 1.23
#